data_AF-A0A0K1E0W9-F1
#
_entry.id   AF-A0A0K1E0W9-F1
#
_cell.length_a   1.000
_cell.length_b   1.000
_cell.length_c   1.000
_cell.angle_alpha   90.00
_cell.angle_beta   90.00
_cell.angle_gamma   90.00
#
_symmetry.space_group_name_H-M   'P 1'
#
loop_
_entity.id
_entity.type
_entity.pdbx_description
1 polymer ?
#
loop_
_entity_poly.entity_id
_entity_poly.type
_entity_poly.pdbx_seq_one_letter_code
_entity_poly.pdbx_strand_id
1 'polypeptide(L)'
;MKFLHALQLQAQVLIDMVQRAAALMGEPAQSYAEAGAALARRRVFSPEDLRLYRAVVGFRNVLVHGYTSVDILRISQILAGREYRKLANLALKILEATGDP
;
A
#
# COMPACT_ATOMS: atom_id res chain seq x y z
N MET A 1 3.27 -17.90 -9.51
CA MET A 1 2.20 -18.04 -8.49
C MET A 1 2.66 -17.63 -7.08
N LYS A 2 3.64 -18.31 -6.45
CA LYS A 2 4.06 -18.00 -5.05
C LYS A 2 4.44 -16.53 -4.79
N PHE A 3 5.23 -15.92 -5.68
CA PHE A 3 5.63 -14.51 -5.54
C PHE A 3 4.48 -13.52 -5.74
N LEU A 4 3.50 -13.85 -6.59
CA LEU A 4 2.32 -13.02 -6.80
C LEU A 4 1.48 -12.95 -5.52
N HIS A 5 1.29 -14.10 -4.87
CA HIS A 5 0.58 -14.19 -3.60
C HIS A 5 1.30 -13.41 -2.49
N ALA A 6 2.64 -13.49 -2.42
CA ALA A 6 3.42 -12.72 -1.48
C ALA A 6 3.30 -11.19 -1.70
N LEU A 7 3.36 -10.74 -2.96
CA LEU A 7 3.17 -9.32 -3.31
C LEU A 7 1.75 -8.84 -2.98
N GLN A 8 0.75 -9.68 -3.23
CA GLN A 8 -0.64 -9.37 -2.86
C GLN A 8 -0.79 -9.24 -1.34
N LEU A 9 -0.23 -10.18 -0.57
CA LEU A 9 -0.27 -10.15 0.89
C LEU A 9 0.42 -8.90 1.43
N GLN A 10 1.60 -8.54 0.89
CA GLN A 10 2.31 -7.34 1.27
C GLN A 10 1.49 -6.06 0.99
N ALA A 11 0.86 -5.99 -0.19
CA ALA A 11 -0.02 -4.88 -0.54
C ALA A 11 -1.22 -4.79 0.42
N GLN A 12 -1.83 -5.92 0.75
CA GLN A 12 -2.96 -5.98 1.68
C GLN A 12 -2.57 -5.51 3.08
N VAL A 13 -1.45 -6.00 3.62
CA VAL A 13 -0.93 -5.56 4.93
C VAL A 13 -0.70 -4.05 4.97
N LEU A 14 -0.08 -3.47 3.93
CA LEU A 14 0.15 -2.03 3.88
C LEU A 14 -1.18 -1.24 3.86
N ILE A 15 -2.18 -1.71 3.09
CA ILE A 15 -3.51 -1.08 3.04
C ILE A 15 -4.17 -1.10 4.42
N ASP A 16 -4.11 -2.24 5.12
CA ASP A 16 -4.68 -2.39 6.45
C ASP A 16 -3.98 -1.50 7.48
N MET A 17 -2.65 -1.37 7.39
CA MET A 17 -1.88 -0.42 8.22
C MET A 17 -2.32 1.04 7.98
N VAL A 18 -2.53 1.43 6.72
CA VAL A 18 -2.98 2.80 6.38
C VAL A 18 -4.38 3.07 6.91
N GLN A 19 -5.31 2.12 6.78
CA GLN A 19 -6.65 2.26 7.35
C GLN A 19 -6.64 2.35 8.88
N ARG A 20 -5.86 1.48 9.53
CA ARG A 20 -5.68 1.53 10.99
C ARG A 20 -5.10 2.86 11.43
N ALA A 21 -4.05 3.34 10.77
CA ALA A 21 -3.42 4.61 11.09
C ALA A 21 -4.37 5.80 10.92
N ALA A 22 -5.15 5.82 9.83
CA ALA A 22 -6.17 6.85 9.62
C ALA A 22 -7.20 6.87 10.78
N ALA A 23 -7.67 5.69 11.21
CA ALA A 23 -8.56 5.56 12.36
C ALA A 23 -7.93 6.03 13.68
N LEU A 24 -6.67 5.64 13.95
CA LEU A 24 -5.94 6.08 15.14
C LEU A 24 -5.70 7.60 15.17
N MET A 25 -5.60 8.24 14.01
CA MET A 25 -5.47 9.70 13.89
C MET A 25 -6.81 10.44 13.94
N GLY A 26 -7.92 9.73 14.18
CA GLY A 26 -9.26 10.32 14.29
C GLY A 26 -9.94 10.60 12.96
N GLU A 27 -9.45 10.04 11.85
CA GLU A 27 -10.04 10.15 10.50
C GLU A 27 -10.33 8.76 9.91
N PRO A 28 -11.29 8.00 10.47
CA PRO A 28 -11.65 6.69 9.93
C PRO A 28 -12.13 6.83 8.49
N ALA A 29 -11.50 6.09 7.58
CA ALA A 29 -11.77 6.17 6.15
C ALA A 29 -12.71 5.05 5.68
N GLN A 30 -13.65 5.39 4.79
CA GLN A 30 -14.61 4.45 4.20
C GLN A 30 -14.03 3.69 3.00
N SER A 31 -12.91 4.17 2.44
CA SER A 31 -12.22 3.51 1.33
C SER A 31 -10.70 3.52 1.51
N TYR A 32 -10.01 2.63 0.80
CA TYR A 32 -8.54 2.60 0.82
C TYR A 32 -7.94 3.91 0.30
N ALA A 33 -8.52 4.49 -0.76
CA ALA A 33 -8.04 5.75 -1.33
C ALA A 33 -8.20 6.93 -0.35
N GLU A 34 -9.32 6.95 0.38
CA GLU A 34 -9.58 7.94 1.42
C GLU A 34 -8.62 7.81 2.59
N ALA A 35 -8.29 6.57 3.01
CA ALA A 35 -7.32 6.33 4.07
C ALA A 35 -5.94 6.92 3.73
N GLY A 36 -5.47 6.72 2.50
CA GLY A 36 -4.23 7.33 2.03
C GLY A 36 -4.31 8.87 2.00
N ALA A 37 -5.46 9.43 1.63
CA ALA A 37 -5.68 10.88 1.65
C ALA A 37 -5.66 11.45 3.09
N ALA A 38 -6.19 10.72 4.07
CA ALA A 38 -6.13 11.09 5.48
C ALA A 38 -4.68 11.19 5.98
N LEU A 39 -3.85 10.18 5.70
CA LEU A 39 -2.42 10.21 6.05
C LEU A 39 -1.67 11.35 5.36
N ALA A 40 -2.03 11.71 4.13
CA ALA A 40 -1.45 12.85 3.43
C ALA A 40 -1.86 14.19 4.07
N ARG A 41 -3.13 14.37 4.47
CA ARG A 41 -3.59 15.57 5.20
C ARG A 41 -2.85 15.75 6.52
N ARG A 42 -2.52 14.64 7.20
CA ARG A 42 -1.72 14.61 8.43
C ARG A 42 -0.22 14.69 8.19
N ARG A 43 0.23 14.88 6.94
CA ARG A 43 1.64 14.99 6.52
C ARG A 43 2.49 13.73 6.79
N VAL A 44 1.85 12.59 7.06
CA VAL A 44 2.53 11.29 7.17
C VAL A 44 2.96 10.82 5.78
N PHE A 45 2.08 11.01 4.79
CA PHE A 45 2.41 10.76 3.39
C PHE A 45 2.77 12.06 2.67
N SER A 46 3.94 12.06 2.04
CA SER A 46 4.25 13.03 1.00
C SER A 46 3.37 12.80 -0.24
N PRO A 47 3.33 13.76 -1.20
CA PRO A 47 2.64 13.53 -2.47
C PRO A 47 3.15 12.30 -3.24
N GLU A 48 4.43 11.96 -3.09
CA GLU A 48 5.01 10.78 -3.72
C GLU A 48 4.57 9.48 -3.03
N ASP A 49 4.55 9.48 -1.70
CA ASP A 49 4.04 8.36 -0.89
C ASP A 49 2.58 8.06 -1.23
N LEU A 50 1.75 9.11 -1.35
CA LEU A 50 0.34 8.97 -1.73
C LEU A 50 0.17 8.39 -3.14
N ARG A 51 1.00 8.82 -4.11
CA ARG A 51 0.98 8.25 -5.47
C ARG A 51 1.36 6.77 -5.44
N LEU A 52 2.42 6.41 -4.71
CA LEU A 52 2.85 5.02 -4.57
C LEU A 52 1.77 4.18 -3.90
N TYR A 53 1.19 4.65 -2.80
CA TYR A 53 0.11 3.97 -2.09
C TYR A 53 -1.11 3.72 -2.99
N ARG A 54 -1.53 4.72 -3.78
CA ARG A 54 -2.62 4.55 -4.77
C ARG A 54 -2.29 3.49 -5.82
N ALA A 55 -1.03 3.43 -6.29
CA ALA A 55 -0.59 2.39 -7.19
C ALA A 55 -0.65 1.00 -6.53
N VAL A 56 -0.32 0.88 -5.24
CA VAL A 56 -0.45 -0.37 -4.47
C VAL A 56 -1.90 -0.81 -4.33
N VAL A 57 -2.81 0.11 -4.00
CA VAL A 57 -4.26 -0.18 -3.95
C VAL A 57 -4.76 -0.68 -5.32
N GLY A 58 -4.39 0.00 -6.40
CA GLY A 58 -4.75 -0.41 -7.76
C GLY A 58 -4.18 -1.78 -8.11
N PHE A 59 -2.91 -2.02 -7.83
CA PHE A 59 -2.25 -3.31 -8.02
C PHE A 59 -2.99 -4.43 -7.30
N ARG A 60 -3.29 -4.25 -6.01
CA ARG A 60 -4.03 -5.23 -5.22
C ARG A 60 -5.42 -5.50 -5.80
N ASN A 61 -6.13 -4.48 -6.28
CA ASN A 61 -7.44 -4.64 -6.87
C ASN A 61 -7.40 -5.42 -8.20
N VAL A 62 -6.40 -5.15 -9.06
CA VAL A 62 -6.18 -5.92 -10.29
C VAL A 62 -5.86 -7.38 -9.97
N LEU A 63 -5.01 -7.63 -8.98
CA LEU A 63 -4.67 -9.01 -8.59
C LEU A 63 -5.88 -9.76 -8.02
N VAL A 64 -6.74 -9.12 -7.24
CA VAL A 64 -7.92 -9.78 -6.64
C VAL A 64 -9.04 -10.00 -7.66
N HIS A 65 -9.27 -9.06 -8.58
CA HIS A 65 -10.43 -9.08 -9.47
C HIS A 65 -10.12 -9.54 -10.91
N GLY A 66 -8.84 -9.66 -11.29
CA GLY A 66 -8.43 -9.87 -12.69
C GLY A 66 -7.18 -10.75 -12.83
N TYR A 67 -7.14 -11.91 -12.17
CA TYR A 67 -6.01 -12.86 -12.27
C TYR A 67 -5.60 -13.19 -13.73
N THR A 68 -6.55 -13.16 -14.68
CA THR A 68 -6.33 -13.43 -16.11
C THR A 68 -5.74 -12.25 -16.89
N SER A 69 -5.71 -11.03 -16.33
CA SER A 69 -5.15 -9.82 -16.97
C SER A 69 -3.86 -9.33 -16.32
N VAL A 70 -3.28 -10.10 -15.40
CA VAL A 70 -2.03 -9.73 -14.73
C VAL A 70 -0.86 -9.80 -15.71
N ASP A 71 -0.27 -8.63 -15.96
CA ASP A 71 0.95 -8.52 -16.77
C ASP A 71 2.17 -9.09 -16.02
N ILE A 72 2.57 -10.30 -16.41
CA ILE A 72 3.71 -11.02 -15.84
C ILE A 72 5.04 -10.28 -16.04
N LEU A 73 5.19 -9.49 -17.11
CA LEU A 73 6.40 -8.68 -17.34
C LEU A 73 6.49 -7.58 -16.29
N ARG A 74 5.37 -6.93 -15.96
CA ARG A 74 5.31 -5.93 -14.89
C ARG A 74 5.67 -6.52 -13.53
N ILE A 75 5.16 -7.72 -13.21
CA ILE A 75 5.54 -8.44 -11.98
C ILE A 75 7.05 -8.74 -11.96
N SER A 76 7.60 -9.20 -13.07
CA SER A 76 9.03 -9.51 -13.18
C SER A 76 9.90 -8.28 -12.96
N GLN A 77 9.47 -7.11 -13.46
CA GLN A 77 10.13 -5.83 -13.23
C GLN A 77 10.11 -5.42 -11.76
N ILE A 78 8.96 -5.54 -11.07
CA ILE A 78 8.83 -5.25 -9.64
C ILE A 78 9.79 -6.11 -8.82
N LEU A 79 9.89 -7.40 -9.14
CA LEU A 79 10.79 -8.33 -8.46
C LEU A 79 12.26 -8.02 -8.74
N ALA A 80 12.63 -7.80 -10.01
CA ALA A 80 13.99 -7.49 -10.42
C ALA A 80 14.48 -6.15 -9.83
N GLY A 81 13.63 -5.11 -9.87
CA GLY A 81 13.89 -3.79 -9.30
C GLY A 81 13.76 -3.72 -7.78
N ARG A 82 13.36 -4.83 -7.13
CA ARG A 82 13.09 -4.92 -5.69
C ARG A 82 12.13 -3.84 -5.17
N GLU A 83 11.18 -3.43 -6.01
CA GLU A 83 10.28 -2.31 -5.72
C GLU A 83 9.35 -2.58 -4.54
N TYR A 84 9.12 -3.86 -4.22
CA TYR A 84 8.43 -4.30 -3.01
C TYR A 84 9.04 -3.72 -1.72
N ARG A 85 10.32 -3.33 -1.72
CA ARG A 85 10.97 -2.68 -0.56
C ARG A 85 10.43 -1.27 -0.28
N LYS A 86 9.91 -0.58 -1.29
CA LYS A 86 9.32 0.76 -1.12
C LYS A 86 8.09 0.70 -0.19
N LEU A 87 7.37 -0.42 -0.17
CA LEU A 87 6.23 -0.63 0.73
C LEU A 87 6.69 -0.74 2.20
N ALA A 88 7.87 -1.33 2.45
CA ALA A 88 8.42 -1.39 3.80
C ALA A 88 8.76 0.01 4.33
N ASN A 89 9.25 0.91 3.48
CA ASN A 89 9.49 2.31 3.86
C ASN A 89 8.18 3.03 4.21
N LEU A 90 7.11 2.79 3.45
CA LEU A 90 5.78 3.33 3.80
C LEU A 90 5.28 2.78 5.13
N ALA A 91 5.42 1.48 5.36
CA ALA A 91 5.03 0.84 6.61
C ALA A 91 5.78 1.44 7.82
N LEU A 92 7.09 1.68 7.70
CA LEU A 92 7.89 2.34 8.73
C LEU A 92 7.39 3.75 9.04
N LYS A 93 7.15 4.58 8.01
CA LYS A 93 6.60 5.93 8.18
C LYS A 93 5.25 5.91 8.92
N ILE A 94 4.39 4.95 8.60
CA ILE A 94 3.10 4.78 9.27
C ILE A 94 3.32 4.45 10.74
N LEU A 95 4.19 3.48 11.03
CA LEU A 95 4.51 3.03 12.39
C LEU A 95 5.01 4.18 13.26
N GLU A 96 6.00 4.91 12.77
CA GLU A 96 6.58 6.10 13.40
C GLU A 96 5.50 7.17 13.69
N ALA A 97 4.55 7.36 12.78
CA ALA A 97 3.47 8.34 12.94
C ALA A 97 2.37 7.89 13.92
N THR A 98 2.17 6.57 14.10
CA THR A 98 1.14 6.03 15.00
C THR A 98 1.64 5.72 16.41
N GLY A 99 2.95 5.70 16.64
CA GLY A 99 3.54 5.52 17.98
C GLY A 99 3.36 4.13 18.59
N ASP A 100 3.11 3.10 17.78
CA ASP A 100 2.85 1.72 18.20
C ASP A 100 4.00 0.82 17.67
N PRO A 101 4.61 -0.08 18.46
CA PRO A 101 5.57 -1.08 17.96
C PRO A 101 4.93 -2.19 17.12
#